data_AF-A0A2V5KWE1-F1
#
_entry.id   AF-A0A2V5KWE1-F1
#
_cell.length_a   1.000
_cell.length_b   1.000
_cell.length_c   1.000
_cell.angle_alpha   90.00
_cell.angle_beta   90.00
_cell.angle_gamma   90.00
#
_symmetry.space_group_name_H-M   'P 1'
#
loop_
_entity.id
_entity.type
_entity.pdbx_description
1 polymer ?
#
loop_
_entity_poly.entity_id
_entity_poly.type
_entity_poly.pdbx_seq_one_letter_code
_entity_poly.pdbx_strand_id
1 'polypeptide(L)'
;LNLLSVFAFVVMFVVCAVFLRIVRTRYPDVWRGLGSPSMFKDQDARMSIRGMRYFLTRGYRSVPDRRFVMFCDFFLVIQVLVLASFAYFVISTVLFYVQLALRR
;
A
#
# COMPACT_ATOMS: atom_id res chain seq x y z
N LEU A 1 13.53 19.25 1.71
CA LEU A 1 13.20 17.86 2.13
C LEU A 1 12.53 17.90 3.51
N ASN A 2 11.62 18.83 3.75
CA ASN A 2 10.16 18.75 3.54
C ASN A 2 9.46 18.02 4.70
N LEU A 3 9.24 18.75 5.81
CA LEU A 3 8.33 18.34 6.91
C LEU A 3 7.00 17.77 6.41
N LEU A 4 6.54 18.28 5.26
CA LEU A 4 5.35 17.83 4.54
C LEU A 4 5.41 16.37 4.09
N SER A 5 6.57 15.90 3.60
CA SER A 5 6.74 14.49 3.23
C SER A 5 6.84 13.57 4.45
N VAL A 6 7.46 14.05 5.54
CA VAL A 6 7.50 13.30 6.81
C VAL A 6 6.08 13.17 7.40
N PHE A 7 5.33 14.27 7.43
CA PHE A 7 3.94 14.27 7.88
C PHE A 7 3.05 13.35 7.03
N ALA A 8 3.16 13.41 5.70
CA ALA A 8 2.44 12.51 4.81
C ALA A 8 2.79 11.03 5.07
N PHE A 9 4.07 10.74 5.33
CA PHE A 9 4.52 9.39 5.65
C PHE A 9 3.94 8.89 6.98
N VAL A 10 3.95 9.73 8.02
CA VAL A 10 3.35 9.40 9.33
C VAL A 10 1.85 9.17 9.20
N VAL A 11 1.13 10.04 8.48
CA VAL A 11 -0.31 9.88 8.24
C VAL A 11 -0.58 8.56 7.50
N MET A 12 0.19 8.25 6.46
CA MET A 12 0.04 7.01 5.71
C MET A 12 0.30 5.78 6.61
N PHE A 13 1.33 5.83 7.45
CA PHE A 13 1.65 4.76 8.39
C PHE A 13 0.54 4.56 9.43
N VAL A 14 -0.01 5.64 9.98
CA VAL A 14 -1.14 5.59 10.92
C VAL A 14 -2.39 5.01 10.24
N VAL A 15 -2.70 5.43 9.01
CA VAL A 15 -3.83 4.90 8.25
C VAL A 15 -3.67 3.40 7.97
N CYS A 16 -2.47 2.96 7.58
CA CYS A 16 -2.14 1.53 7.45
C CYS A 16 -2.32 0.77 8.76
N ALA A 17 -1.81 1.29 9.87
CA ALA A 17 -1.90 0.65 11.17
C ALA A 17 -3.35 0.55 11.66
N VAL A 18 -4.14 1.61 11.46
CA VAL A 18 -5.58 1.63 11.77
C VAL A 18 -6.33 0.64 10.90
N PHE A 19 -6.04 0.60 9.60
CA PHE A 19 -6.61 -0.38 8.68
C PHE A 19 -6.35 -1.82 9.15
N LEU A 20 -5.08 -2.16 9.40
CA LEU A 20 -4.70 -3.49 9.88
C LEU A 20 -5.40 -3.83 11.21
N ARG A 21 -5.51 -2.86 12.12
CA ARG A 21 -6.20 -3.05 13.40
C ARG A 21 -7.69 -3.31 13.22
N ILE A 22 -8.37 -2.54 12.37
CA ILE A 22 -9.81 -2.71 12.08
C ILE A 22 -10.07 -4.04 11.39
N VAL A 23 -9.28 -4.38 10.36
CA VAL A 23 -9.45 -5.66 9.65
C VAL A 23 -9.21 -6.85 10.56
N ARG A 24 -8.17 -6.80 11.40
CA ARG A 24 -7.88 -7.86 12.36
C ARG A 24 -9.00 -8.06 13.39
N THR A 25 -9.66 -6.99 13.82
CA THR A 25 -10.65 -7.04 14.91
C THR A 25 -12.08 -7.25 14.42
N ARG A 26 -12.49 -6.61 13.32
CA ARG A 26 -13.87 -6.64 12.83
C ARG A 26 -14.11 -7.59 11.66
N TYR A 27 -13.08 -7.93 10.87
CA TYR A 27 -13.23 -8.76 9.66
C TYR A 27 -12.14 -9.86 9.60
N PRO A 28 -12.20 -10.85 10.50
CA PRO A 28 -11.17 -11.90 10.59
C PRO A 28 -11.04 -12.73 9.31
N ASP A 29 -12.10 -12.85 8.50
CA ASP A 29 -12.06 -13.57 7.23
C ASP A 29 -11.26 -12.81 6.16
N VAL A 30 -11.40 -11.47 6.13
CA VAL A 30 -10.58 -10.59 5.30
C VAL A 30 -9.13 -10.62 5.77
N TRP A 31 -8.90 -10.63 7.09
CA TRP A 31 -7.55 -10.75 7.67
C TRP A 31 -6.84 -12.05 7.25
N ARG A 32 -7.56 -13.18 7.25
CA ARG A 32 -7.05 -14.47 6.77
C ARG A 32 -6.76 -14.43 5.26
N GLY A 33 -7.66 -13.81 4.47
CA GLY A 33 -7.48 -13.63 3.02
C GLY A 33 -6.24 -12.80 2.65
N LEU A 34 -5.88 -11.84 3.50
CA LEU A 34 -4.67 -11.04 3.38
C LEU A 34 -3.38 -11.79 3.79
N GLY A 35 -3.48 -13.04 4.27
CA GLY A 35 -2.32 -13.81 4.73
C GLY A 35 -1.89 -13.50 6.16
N SER A 36 -2.74 -12.84 6.97
CA SER A 36 -2.42 -12.48 8.36
C SER A 36 -1.19 -11.58 8.50
N PRO A 37 -1.13 -10.41 7.84
CA PRO A 37 0.04 -9.54 7.85
C PRO A 37 0.35 -9.04 9.27
N SER A 38 1.36 -9.62 9.91
CA SER A 38 1.86 -9.14 11.20
C SER A 38 2.97 -8.13 10.98
N MET A 39 2.97 -7.01 11.72
CA MET A 39 4.05 -6.01 11.67
C MET A 39 5.39 -6.53 12.26
N PHE A 40 5.36 -7.64 13.00
CA PHE A 40 6.53 -8.16 13.74
C PHE A 40 6.90 -9.61 13.38
N LYS A 41 6.23 -10.20 12.39
CA LYS A 41 6.52 -11.58 11.97
C LYS A 41 7.17 -11.52 10.59
N ASP A 42 8.29 -12.23 10.41
CA ASP A 42 9.01 -12.30 9.14
C ASP A 42 8.02 -12.46 7.98
N GLN A 43 7.83 -11.36 7.25
CA GLN A 43 6.93 -11.35 6.12
C GLN A 43 7.69 -11.97 4.96
N ASP A 44 7.53 -13.28 4.80
CA ASP A 44 7.92 -13.96 3.57
C ASP A 44 7.37 -13.15 2.38
N ALA A 45 8.19 -12.90 1.36
CA ALA A 45 7.78 -12.15 0.17
C ALA A 45 6.50 -12.74 -0.47
N ARG A 46 6.25 -14.04 -0.27
CA ARG A 46 5.02 -14.75 -0.67
C ARG A 46 3.75 -14.28 0.06
N MET A 47 3.84 -13.86 1.32
CA MET A 47 2.72 -13.28 2.08
C MET A 47 2.35 -11.90 1.52
N SER A 48 3.35 -11.07 1.21
CA SER A 48 3.14 -9.76 0.59
C SER A 48 2.45 -9.89 -0.77
N ILE A 49 2.87 -10.86 -1.60
CA ILE A 49 2.25 -11.14 -2.89
C ILE A 49 0.79 -11.61 -2.75
N ARG A 50 0.47 -12.44 -1.74
CA ARG A 50 -0.93 -12.86 -1.49
C ARG A 50 -1.82 -11.70 -1.07
N GLY A 51 -1.33 -10.84 -0.16
CA GLY A 51 -2.06 -9.64 0.26
C GLY A 51 -2.33 -8.71 -0.93
N MET A 52 -1.32 -8.48 -1.76
CA MET A 52 -1.44 -7.67 -2.97
C MET A 52 -2.42 -8.28 -3.97
N ARG A 53 -2.36 -9.61 -4.19
CA ARG A 53 -3.32 -10.32 -5.06
C ARG A 53 -4.74 -10.20 -4.54
N TYR A 54 -4.98 -10.34 -3.24
CA TYR A 54 -6.31 -10.22 -2.64
C TYR A 54 -6.92 -8.83 -2.82
N PHE A 55 -6.10 -7.78 -2.67
CA PHE A 55 -6.51 -6.40 -2.94
C PHE A 55 -6.76 -6.16 -4.44
N LEU A 56 -5.90 -6.68 -5.32
CA LEU A 56 -6.05 -6.58 -6.78
C LEU A 56 -7.32 -7.29 -7.28
N THR A 57 -7.63 -8.46 -6.73
CA THR A 57 -8.88 -9.19 -7.05
C THR A 57 -10.11 -8.61 -6.37
N ARG A 58 -9.97 -7.48 -5.65
CA ARG A 58 -11.06 -6.80 -4.93
C ARG A 58 -11.83 -7.73 -3.98
N GLY A 59 -11.11 -8.66 -3.33
CA GLY A 59 -11.72 -9.67 -2.45
C GLY A 59 -12.52 -9.09 -1.27
N TYR A 60 -12.24 -7.84 -0.90
CA TYR A 60 -12.96 -7.09 0.13
C TYR A 60 -14.38 -6.64 -0.29
N ARG A 61 -14.75 -6.72 -1.57
CA ARG A 61 -16.10 -6.35 -2.06
C ARG A 61 -17.19 -7.35 -1.68
N SER A 62 -16.83 -8.55 -1.26
CA SER A 62 -17.79 -9.53 -0.74
C SER A 62 -18.27 -9.20 0.68
N VAL A 63 -17.66 -8.22 1.35
CA VAL A 63 -18.05 -7.80 2.70
C VAL A 63 -19.32 -6.92 2.60
N PRO A 64 -20.39 -7.23 3.35
CA PRO A 64 -21.65 -6.49 3.29
C PRO A 64 -21.58 -5.05 3.84
N ASP A 65 -20.45 -4.63 4.41
CA ASP A 65 -20.26 -3.29 4.96
C ASP A 65 -19.74 -2.30 3.90
N ARG A 66 -20.65 -1.46 3.41
CA ARG A 66 -20.38 -0.45 2.38
C ARG A 66 -19.36 0.60 2.82
N ARG A 67 -19.29 0.96 4.11
CA ARG A 67 -18.33 1.96 4.62
C ARG A 67 -16.92 1.40 4.61
N PHE A 68 -16.77 0.13 4.98
CA PHE A 68 -15.50 -0.57 4.91
C PHE A 68 -15.00 -0.71 3.47
N VAL A 69 -15.88 -1.06 2.52
CA VAL A 69 -15.52 -1.15 1.10
C VAL A 69 -15.04 0.20 0.54
N MET A 70 -15.72 1.31 0.86
CA MET A 70 -15.25 2.65 0.45
C MET A 70 -13.88 3.01 1.04
N PHE A 71 -13.65 2.66 2.31
CA PHE A 71 -12.35 2.87 2.95
C PHE A 71 -11.24 2.09 2.25
N CYS A 72 -11.48 0.82 1.91
CA CYS A 72 -10.55 -0.01 1.14
C CYS A 72 -10.28 0.56 -0.25
N ASP A 73 -11.32 1.00 -0.97
CA ASP A 73 -11.17 1.62 -2.30
C ASP A 73 -10.33 2.90 -2.22
N PHE A 74 -10.60 3.78 -1.24
CA PHE A 74 -9.83 5.01 -1.02
C PHE A 74 -8.36 4.73 -0.69
N PHE A 75 -8.12 3.75 0.18
CA PHE A 75 -6.76 3.32 0.53
C PHE A 75 -5.99 2.77 -0.68
N LEU A 76 -6.66 2.01 -1.54
CA LEU A 76 -6.07 1.47 -2.77
C LEU A 76 -5.70 2.60 -3.74
N VAL A 77 -6.55 3.62 -3.89
CA VAL A 77 -6.25 4.82 -4.70
C VAL A 77 -5.01 5.54 -4.17
N ILE A 78 -4.89 5.74 -2.86
CA ILE A 78 -3.70 6.36 -2.26
C ILE A 78 -2.45 5.52 -2.56
N GLN A 79 -2.50 4.20 -2.38
CA GLN A 79 -1.36 3.34 -2.70
C GLN A 79 -0.95 3.41 -4.16
N VAL A 80 -1.92 3.42 -5.09
CA VAL A 80 -1.64 3.56 -6.53
C VAL A 80 -1.00 4.90 -6.83
N LEU A 81 -1.47 6.00 -6.23
CA LEU A 81 -0.87 7.33 -6.39
C LEU A 81 0.58 7.36 -5.87
N VAL A 82 0.82 6.77 -4.70
CA VAL A 82 2.16 6.67 -4.11
C VAL A 82 3.08 5.85 -5.02
N LEU A 83 2.62 4.68 -5.48
CA LEU A 83 3.39 3.83 -6.38
C LEU A 83 3.68 4.53 -7.72
N ALA A 84 2.71 5.25 -8.27
CA ALA A 84 2.88 6.03 -9.49
C ALA A 84 3.90 7.17 -9.30
N SER A 85 3.84 7.89 -8.17
CA SER A 85 4.82 8.93 -7.84
C SER A 85 6.23 8.38 -7.67
N PHE A 86 6.37 7.18 -7.08
CA PHE A 86 7.63 6.49 -6.94
C PHE A 86 8.17 6.01 -8.30
N ALA A 87 7.32 5.44 -9.14
CA ALA A 87 7.68 5.04 -10.50
C ALA A 87 8.15 6.25 -11.34
N TYR A 88 7.44 7.37 -11.26
CA TYR A 88 7.85 8.62 -11.89
C TYR A 88 9.23 9.10 -11.41
N PHE A 89 9.46 9.07 -10.09
CA PHE A 89 10.75 9.43 -9.51
C PHE A 89 11.89 8.53 -10.02
N VAL A 90 11.68 7.21 -10.08
CA VAL A 90 12.66 6.25 -10.60
C VAL A 90 12.95 6.52 -12.07
N ILE A 91 11.92 6.66 -12.91
CA ILE A 91 12.08 6.93 -14.34
C ILE A 91 12.82 8.25 -14.57
N SER A 92 12.44 9.31 -13.87
CA SER A 92 13.11 10.62 -13.95
C SER A 92 14.58 10.52 -13.55
N THR A 93 14.88 9.75 -12.50
CA THR A 93 16.26 9.55 -12.02
C THR A 93 17.08 8.79 -13.07
N VAL A 94 16.55 7.71 -13.61
CA VAL A 94 17.22 6.92 -14.67
C VAL A 94 17.47 7.79 -15.91
N LEU A 95 16.47 8.54 -16.37
CA LEU A 95 16.62 9.44 -17.51
C LEU A 95 17.70 10.50 -17.28
N PHE A 96 17.75 11.09 -16.08
CA PHE A 96 18.78 12.05 -15.70
C PHE A 96 20.19 11.43 -15.78
N TYR A 97 20.38 10.24 -15.21
CA TYR A 97 21.67 9.55 -15.26
C TYR A 97 22.07 9.14 -16.68
N VAL A 98 21.12 8.68 -17.49
CA VAL A 98 21.37 8.36 -18.91
C VAL A 98 21.79 9.60 -19.70
N GLN A 99 21.10 10.73 -19.51
CA GLN A 99 21.48 11.99 -20.15
C GLN A 99 22.85 12.50 -19.69
N LEU A 100 23.18 12.34 -18.41
CA LEU A 100 24.48 12.70 -17.87
C LEU A 100 25.61 11.83 -18.47
N ALA A 101 25.35 10.53 -18.65
CA ALA A 101 26.30 9.60 -19.25
C ALA A 101 26.54 9.88 -20.73
N LEU A 102 25.51 10.28 -21.48
CA LEU A 102 25.61 10.64 -22.91
C LEU A 102 26.23 12.01 -23.18
N ARG A 103 26.32 12.89 -22.17
CA ARG A 103 26.98 14.21 -22.25
C ARG A 103 28.48 14.18 -21.92
N ARG A 104 29.01 13.04 -21.47
CA ARG A 104 30.45 12.80 -21.33
C ARG A 104 30.98 12.09 -22.56
#